data_AF-D6ZHI7-F1
#
_entry.id   AF-D6ZHI7-F1
#
_cell.length_a   1.000
_cell.length_b   1.000
_cell.length_c   1.000
_cell.angle_alpha   90.00
_cell.angle_beta   90.00
_cell.angle_gamma   90.00
#
_symmetry.space_group_name_H-M   'P 1'
#
loop_
_entity.id
_entity.type
_entity.pdbx_description
1 polymer ?
#
loop_
_entity_poly.entity_id
_entity_poly.type
_entity_poly.pdbx_seq_one_letter_code
_entity_poly.pdbx_strand_id
1 'polypeptide(L)'
;MASVIIWLLIVLVSVLDINMDMKNLLVFCCSCPLLPLAWLIGNLIKVDIFSKQNPLGQFGFIFTLNQMIYLLIVMWVFSAVPEKMIMVYAIVFGAHLFPYSWLYQSKGYTVAAISIPMIP
;
A
#
# COMPACT_ATOMS: atom_id res chain seq x y z
N MET A 1 -5.71 -8.75 -4.09
CA MET A 1 -4.98 -9.22 -5.28
C MET A 1 -3.93 -8.20 -5.74
N ALA A 2 -4.30 -6.96 -6.10
CA ALA A 2 -3.33 -5.93 -6.49
C ALA A 2 -2.18 -5.73 -5.48
N SER A 3 -2.48 -5.68 -4.18
CA SER A 3 -1.46 -5.51 -3.13
C SER A 3 -0.41 -6.63 -3.11
N VAL A 4 -0.77 -7.88 -3.39
CA VAL A 4 0.20 -9.00 -3.45
C VAL A 4 1.20 -8.78 -4.57
N ILE A 5 0.74 -8.31 -5.72
CA ILE A 5 1.60 -7.99 -6.88
C ILE A 5 2.57 -6.86 -6.51
N ILE A 6 2.09 -5.80 -5.86
CA ILE A 6 2.94 -4.68 -5.43
C ILE A 6 4.00 -5.14 -4.43
N TRP A 7 3.63 -5.94 -3.43
CA TRP A 7 4.57 -6.43 -2.43
C TRP A 7 5.62 -7.37 -3.03
N LEU A 8 5.23 -8.21 -4.00
CA LEU A 8 6.19 -9.02 -4.76
C LEU A 8 7.18 -8.15 -5.53
N LEU A 9 6.73 -7.09 -6.21
CA LEU A 9 7.62 -6.14 -6.89
C LEU A 9 8.58 -5.45 -5.92
N ILE A 10 8.10 -5.04 -4.74
CA ILE A 10 8.94 -4.45 -3.69
C ILE A 10 10.00 -5.44 -3.22
N VAL A 11 9.64 -6.71 -2.99
CA VAL A 11 10.60 -7.75 -2.63
C VAL A 11 11.66 -7.92 -3.72
N LEU A 12 11.25 -8.00 -4.98
CA LEU A 12 12.19 -8.11 -6.11
C LEU A 12 13.17 -6.94 -6.14
N VAL A 13 12.70 -5.70 -5.98
CA VAL A 13 13.55 -4.50 -5.92
C VAL A 13 14.46 -4.53 -4.68
N SER A 14 13.98 -4.99 -3.53
CA SER A 14 14.73 -4.98 -2.28
C SER A 14 15.96 -5.90 -2.30
N VAL A 15 15.88 -7.01 -3.03
CA VAL A 15 16.96 -8.00 -3.18
C VAL A 15 18.01 -7.57 -4.23
N LEU A 16 17.70 -6.60 -5.10
CA LEU A 16 18.68 -6.08 -6.05
C LEU A 16 19.86 -5.41 -5.34
N ASP A 17 21.07 -5.64 -5.83
CA ASP A 17 22.29 -4.99 -5.35
C ASP A 17 22.52 -3.68 -6.11
N ILE A 18 21.76 -2.66 -5.72
CA ILE A 18 21.79 -1.30 -6.29
C ILE A 18 21.94 -0.27 -5.18
N ASN A 19 22.35 0.95 -5.54
CA ASN A 19 22.45 2.06 -4.59
C ASN A 19 21.14 2.24 -3.79
N MET A 20 21.27 2.48 -2.48
CA MET A 20 20.17 2.66 -1.53
C MET A 20 19.14 3.69 -2.01
N ASP A 21 19.60 4.81 -2.57
CA ASP A 21 18.69 5.87 -3.03
C ASP A 21 17.83 5.42 -4.21
N MET A 22 18.45 4.73 -5.16
CA MET A 22 17.76 4.15 -6.31
C MET A 22 16.81 3.05 -5.87
N LYS A 23 17.23 2.20 -4.92
CA LYS A 23 16.39 1.14 -4.34
C LYS A 23 15.12 1.73 -3.72
N ASN A 24 15.26 2.73 -2.87
CA ASN A 24 14.14 3.38 -2.20
C ASN A 24 13.21 4.09 -3.19
N LEU A 25 13.76 4.79 -4.18
CA LEU A 25 12.95 5.41 -5.23
C LEU A 25 12.13 4.37 -6.01
N LEU A 26 12.76 3.26 -6.40
CA LEU A 26 12.08 2.17 -7.10
C LEU A 26 11.00 1.50 -6.23
N VAL A 27 11.27 1.27 -4.94
CA VAL A 27 10.27 0.77 -3.98
C VAL A 27 9.07 1.71 -3.91
N PHE A 28 9.31 3.03 -3.83
CA PHE A 28 8.24 4.02 -3.83
C PHE A 28 7.40 3.94 -5.13
N CYS A 29 8.08 3.89 -6.28
CA CYS A 29 7.45 3.77 -7.59
C CYS A 29 6.63 2.48 -7.77
N CYS A 30 6.94 1.40 -7.04
CA CYS A 30 6.16 0.16 -7.10
C CYS A 30 4.70 0.37 -6.69
N SER A 31 4.36 1.40 -5.90
CA SER A 31 2.96 1.69 -5.55
C SER A 31 2.17 2.51 -6.57
N CYS A 32 2.84 3.24 -7.47
CA CYS A 32 2.19 4.03 -8.50
C CYS A 32 1.16 3.22 -9.34
N PRO A 33 1.44 1.99 -9.79
CA PRO A 33 0.50 1.20 -10.57
C PRO A 33 -0.64 0.57 -9.73
N LEU A 34 -0.70 0.77 -8.41
CA LEU A 34 -1.67 0.09 -7.54
C LEU A 34 -3.12 0.36 -7.95
N LEU A 35 -3.48 1.63 -8.21
CA LEU A 35 -4.84 2.00 -8.63
C LEU A 35 -5.16 1.53 -10.06
N PRO A 36 -4.29 1.75 -11.07
CA PRO A 36 -4.45 1.13 -12.40
C PRO A 36 -4.62 -0.39 -12.36
N LEU A 37 -3.81 -1.10 -11.56
CA LEU A 37 -3.89 -2.55 -11.41
C LEU A 37 -5.20 -2.99 -10.74
N ALA A 38 -5.63 -2.28 -9.69
CA ALA A 38 -6.91 -2.55 -9.04
C ALA A 38 -8.08 -2.39 -10.03
N TRP A 39 -8.04 -1.35 -10.87
CA TRP A 39 -9.03 -1.10 -11.91
C TRP A 39 -9.02 -2.19 -13.00
N LEU A 40 -7.85 -2.58 -13.48
CA LEU A 40 -7.71 -3.66 -14.46
C LEU A 40 -8.26 -4.99 -13.93
N ILE A 41 -7.91 -5.35 -12.69
CA ILE A 41 -8.42 -6.57 -12.04
C ILE A 41 -9.94 -6.48 -11.84
N GLY A 42 -10.45 -5.32 -11.44
CA GLY A 42 -11.89 -5.06 -11.33
C GLY A 42 -12.62 -5.33 -12.64
N ASN A 43 -12.12 -4.76 -13.74
CA ASN A 43 -12.68 -4.96 -15.07
C ASN A 43 -12.64 -6.43 -15.51
N LEU A 44 -11.54 -7.14 -15.23
CA LEU A 44 -11.42 -8.58 -15.55
C LEU A 44 -12.48 -9.43 -14.83
N ILE A 45 -12.83 -9.07 -13.60
CA ILE A 45 -13.84 -9.76 -12.78
C ILE A 45 -15.25 -9.14 -12.99
N LYS A 46 -15.38 -8.15 -13.88
CA LYS A 46 -16.62 -7.38 -14.13
C LYS A 46 -17.16 -6.66 -12.89
N VAL A 47 -16.26 -6.21 -12.03
CA VAL A 47 -16.57 -5.41 -10.84
C VAL A 47 -16.18 -3.96 -11.10
N ASP A 48 -17.16 -3.05 -11.00
CA ASP A 48 -16.90 -1.61 -11.03
C ASP A 48 -16.42 -1.15 -9.64
N ILE A 49 -15.10 -0.96 -9.52
CA ILE A 49 -14.46 -0.50 -8.29
C ILE A 49 -14.78 0.97 -7.95
N PHE A 50 -15.34 1.73 -8.89
CA PHE A 50 -15.74 3.13 -8.70
C PHE A 50 -17.26 3.30 -8.69
N SER A 51 -18.02 2.21 -8.57
CA SER A 51 -19.48 2.25 -8.56
C SER A 51 -19.99 3.16 -7.43
N LYS A 52 -20.70 4.22 -7.81
CA LYS A 52 -21.37 5.15 -6.89
C LYS A 52 -22.61 4.54 -6.23
N GLN A 53 -23.04 3.36 -6.67
CA GLN A 53 -24.20 2.66 -6.10
C GLN A 53 -23.89 2.08 -4.72
N ASN A 54 -22.61 1.82 -4.41
CA ASN A 54 -22.18 1.33 -3.12
C ASN A 54 -21.63 2.49 -2.26
N PRO A 55 -22.35 2.95 -1.22
CA PRO A 55 -21.87 4.02 -0.35
C PRO A 55 -20.56 3.65 0.38
N LEU A 56 -20.28 2.35 0.57
CA LEU A 56 -19.01 1.87 1.14
C LEU A 56 -17.82 2.06 0.18
N GLY A 57 -18.06 2.09 -1.14
CA GLY A 57 -17.01 2.38 -2.13
C GLY A 57 -16.40 3.78 -1.94
N GLN A 58 -17.23 4.75 -1.57
CA GLN A 58 -16.79 6.12 -1.29
C GLN A 58 -15.88 6.19 -0.05
N PHE A 59 -16.17 5.41 0.99
CA PHE A 59 -15.31 5.31 2.17
C PHE A 59 -13.95 4.69 1.85
N GLY A 60 -13.91 3.61 1.06
CA GLY A 60 -12.65 3.01 0.61
C GLY A 60 -11.77 3.99 -0.17
N PHE A 61 -12.38 4.81 -1.03
CA PHE A 61 -11.66 5.86 -1.73
C PHE A 61 -11.09 6.93 -0.78
N ILE A 62 -11.87 7.39 0.21
CA ILE A 62 -11.41 8.35 1.23
C ILE A 62 -10.23 7.79 2.03
N PHE A 63 -10.30 6.52 2.44
CA PHE A 63 -9.18 5.88 3.13
C PHE A 63 -7.93 5.89 2.25
N THR A 64 -8.07 5.57 0.96
CA THR A 64 -6.96 5.57 0.01
C THR A 64 -6.35 6.98 -0.15
N LEU A 65 -7.17 8.03 -0.18
CA LEU A 65 -6.67 9.41 -0.16
C LEU A 65 -5.91 9.74 1.12
N ASN A 66 -6.36 9.25 2.28
CA ASN A 66 -5.64 9.43 3.54
C ASN A 66 -4.26 8.77 3.52
N GLN A 67 -4.14 7.58 2.90
CA GLN A 67 -2.85 6.91 2.72
C GLN A 67 -1.85 7.76 1.91
N MET A 68 -2.33 8.49 0.89
CA MET A 68 -1.48 9.36 0.08
C MET A 68 -0.83 10.48 0.90
N ILE A 69 -1.51 10.97 1.95
CA ILE A 69 -0.96 11.99 2.85
C ILE A 69 0.17 11.40 3.69
N TYR A 70 0.01 10.17 4.20
CA TYR A 70 1.05 9.50 4.97
C TYR A 70 2.29 9.12 4.15
N LEU A 71 2.19 9.04 2.82
CA LEU A 71 3.38 8.88 1.96
C LEU A 71 4.36 10.05 2.07
N LEU A 72 3.91 11.24 2.48
CA LEU A 72 4.83 12.36 2.77
C LEU A 72 5.79 12.02 3.91
N ILE A 73 5.35 11.24 4.90
CA ILE A 73 6.19 10.78 6.00
C ILE A 73 7.26 9.82 5.46
N VAL A 74 6.88 8.92 4.55
CA VAL A 74 7.83 8.02 3.88
C VAL A 74 8.87 8.82 3.10
N MET A 75 8.45 9.83 2.34
CA MET A 75 9.37 10.67 1.56
C MET A 75 10.30 11.49 2.46
N TRP A 76 9.82 11.94 3.62
CA TRP A 76 10.68 12.56 4.62
C TRP A 76 11.72 11.57 5.18
N VAL A 77 11.32 10.35 5.54
CA VAL A 77 12.26 9.31 5.99
C VAL A 77 13.25 8.93 4.89
N PHE A 78 12.82 8.88 3.63
CA PHE A 78 13.72 8.67 2.51
C PHE A 78 14.87 9.69 2.47
N SER A 79 14.59 10.96 2.79
CA SER A 79 15.60 12.02 2.85
C SER A 79 16.41 12.00 4.16
N ALA A 80 15.77 11.74 5.29
CA ALA A 80 16.40 11.84 6.61
C ALA A 80 17.17 10.58 7.04
N VAL A 81 16.60 9.40 6.80
CA VAL A 81 17.13 8.08 7.19
C VAL A 81 16.78 7.03 6.11
N PRO A 82 17.47 7.03 4.96
CA PRO A 82 17.13 6.18 3.80
C PRO A 82 17.05 4.68 4.15
N GLU A 83 17.90 4.21 5.07
CA GLU A 83 17.96 2.82 5.53
C GLU A 83 16.67 2.33 6.18
N LYS A 84 15.83 3.24 6.69
CA LYS A 84 14.56 2.92 7.36
C LYS A 84 13.35 3.16 6.49
N MET A 85 13.53 3.64 5.26
CA MET A 85 12.44 4.00 4.35
C MET A 85 11.50 2.81 4.12
N ILE A 86 12.02 1.63 3.74
CA ILE A 86 11.21 0.43 3.46
C ILE A 86 10.42 -0.04 4.69
N MET A 87 11.03 0.02 5.88
CA MET A 87 10.37 -0.32 7.13
C MET A 87 9.19 0.62 7.42
N VAL A 88 9.42 1.94 7.34
CA VAL A 88 8.37 2.94 7.55
C VAL A 88 7.29 2.80 6.49
N TYR A 89 7.67 2.52 5.24
CA TYR A 89 6.75 2.22 4.16
C TYR A 89 5.82 1.06 4.50
N ALA A 90 6.38 -0.04 5.01
CA ALA A 90 5.61 -1.21 5.43
C ALA A 90 4.69 -0.93 6.61
N ILE A 91 5.13 -0.14 7.58
CA ILE A 91 4.30 0.30 8.70
C ILE A 91 3.10 1.10 8.19
N VAL A 92 3.32 2.08 7.32
CA VAL A 92 2.25 2.95 6.79
C VAL A 92 1.24 2.14 5.97
N PHE A 93 1.69 1.28 5.05
CA PHE A 93 0.79 0.39 4.29
C PHE A 93 0.12 -0.68 5.14
N GLY A 94 0.80 -1.21 6.16
CA GLY A 94 0.25 -2.18 7.10
C GLY A 94 -0.88 -1.58 7.94
N ALA A 95 -0.61 -0.46 8.61
CA ALA A 95 -1.59 0.25 9.43
C ALA A 95 -2.84 0.67 8.63
N HIS A 96 -2.67 0.99 7.35
CA HIS A 96 -3.76 1.32 6.43
C HIS A 96 -4.79 0.20 6.24
N LEU A 97 -4.42 -1.06 6.51
CA LEU A 97 -5.34 -2.19 6.46
C LEU A 97 -6.40 -2.14 7.58
N PHE A 98 -6.19 -1.36 8.64
CA PHE A 98 -7.12 -1.32 9.77
C PHE A 98 -8.49 -0.71 9.40
N PRO A 99 -8.60 0.48 8.77
CA PRO A 99 -9.88 0.97 8.23
C PRO A 99 -10.56 -0.02 7.27
N TYR A 100 -9.78 -0.75 6.48
CA TYR A 100 -10.30 -1.77 5.57
C TYR A 100 -10.80 -3.02 6.28
N SER A 101 -10.29 -3.34 7.46
CA SER A 101 -10.83 -4.42 8.30
C SER A 101 -12.27 -4.14 8.72
N TRP A 102 -12.58 -2.87 9.03
CA TRP A 102 -13.94 -2.42 9.30
C TRP A 102 -14.78 -2.38 8.02
N LEU A 103 -14.24 -1.84 6.92
CA LEU A 103 -14.96 -1.73 5.65
C LEU A 103 -15.39 -3.09 5.09
N TYR A 104 -14.53 -4.09 5.18
CA TYR A 104 -14.76 -5.44 4.64
C TYR A 104 -15.15 -6.46 5.72
N GLN A 105 -15.33 -6.06 6.98
CA GLN A 105 -15.67 -6.94 8.10
C GLN A 105 -14.77 -8.18 8.19
N SER A 106 -13.46 -7.99 7.99
CA SER A 106 -12.50 -9.09 7.90
C SER A 106 -11.44 -9.01 9.01
N LYS A 107 -11.43 -10.06 9.85
CA LYS A 107 -10.42 -10.25 10.91
C LYS A 107 -9.00 -10.35 10.35
N GLY A 108 -8.84 -10.86 9.12
CA GLY A 108 -7.53 -10.98 8.47
C GLY A 108 -6.86 -9.63 8.28
N TYR A 109 -7.62 -8.60 7.88
CA TYR A 109 -7.09 -7.24 7.78
C TYR A 109 -6.71 -6.67 9.15
N THR A 110 -7.47 -6.96 10.21
CA THR A 110 -7.10 -6.53 11.57
C THR A 110 -5.79 -7.15 12.02
N VAL A 111 -5.62 -8.46 11.84
CA VAL A 111 -4.37 -9.16 12.21
C VAL A 111 -3.19 -8.57 11.44
N ALA A 112 -3.31 -8.44 10.12
CA ALA A 112 -2.24 -7.88 9.28
C ALA A 112 -1.90 -6.43 9.66
N ALA A 113 -2.91 -5.60 9.96
CA ALA A 113 -2.71 -4.20 10.32
C ALA A 113 -1.94 -4.00 11.63
N ILE A 114 -2.01 -4.98 12.54
CA ILE A 114 -1.30 -4.94 13.81
C ILE A 114 0.05 -5.65 13.67
N SER A 115 0.10 -6.79 12.99
CA SER A 115 1.32 -7.59 12.90
C SER A 115 2.39 -6.91 12.05
N ILE A 116 2.03 -6.35 10.89
CA ILE A 116 3.02 -5.77 9.96
C ILE A 116 3.79 -4.62 10.64
N PRO A 117 3.15 -3.66 11.33
CA PRO A 117 3.89 -2.61 12.02
C PRO A 117 4.75 -3.08 13.20
N MET A 118 4.45 -4.25 13.77
CA MET A 118 5.10 -4.76 14.99
C MET A 118 6.29 -5.69 14.72
N ILE A 119 6.54 -6.06 13.46
CA ILE A 119 7.62 -6.99 13.06
C ILE A 119 8.72 -6.24 12.29
N PRO A 120 9.31 -5.13 12.79
CA PRO A 120 10.30 -4.39 12.02
C PRO A 120 11.49 -5.24 11.58
#